data_AF-A0A0L0BQF8-F1
#
_entry.id   AF-A0A0L0BQF8-F1
#
_cell.length_a   1.000
_cell.length_b   1.000
_cell.length_c   1.000
_cell.angle_alpha   90.00
_cell.angle_beta   90.00
_cell.angle_gamma   90.00
#
_symmetry.space_group_name_H-M   'P 1'
#
loop_
_entity.id
_entity.type
_entity.pdbx_description
1 polymer ?
#
loop_
_entity_poly.entity_id
_entity_poly.type
_entity_poly.pdbx_seq_one_letter_code
_entity_poly.pdbx_strand_id
1 'polypeptide(L)'
;MTTNDEKIKTPIWRESSSLIICAKSPEKSNEYDYNILIIKRSDRTALVKNQGVFPGGIYDPFDESIEWLKYFQEFGVEQQLLKELLVIDGETERPKILAPQGTGCYDRFFKSSKIWAREISLRINAIREAFEEVGVFLCRNRQQLHSKSQTGFYLEEYDKLKWQKMVHNDPKEFLNMCKKLKVIPDLWGLQEWCGWASPAIIRKGYETAFFITFLNEIPKVICEETEVKECLWLPPPTYLQMVRQSKLFFLPPQVYELSRLVSQKSYDYLKQFSWERRKKGITMYRPIGHICTDGLVFVLPGDDFYTGDPYKATVARSMDCTRTEFRARTKCLNRIENPGSPNVLLYSNIKPFNGHLMPVSSSEKESHKL
;
A
#
# COMPACT_ATOMS: atom_id res chain seq x y z
N MET A 1 23.44 -19.05 39.57
CA MET A 1 22.40 -19.26 38.54
C MET A 1 21.58 -17.98 38.45
N THR A 2 22.00 -17.04 37.61
CA THR A 2 21.24 -15.82 37.31
C THR A 2 20.47 -16.09 36.02
N THR A 3 19.17 -16.35 36.16
CA THR A 3 18.22 -16.41 35.05
C THR A 3 18.09 -15.01 34.46
N ASN A 4 18.71 -14.79 33.30
CA ASN A 4 18.40 -13.64 32.46
C ASN A 4 16.95 -13.80 31.98
N ASP A 5 16.01 -13.20 32.69
CA ASP A 5 14.70 -12.86 32.15
C ASP A 5 14.93 -11.83 31.02
N GLU A 6 15.22 -12.32 29.81
CA GLU A 6 15.04 -11.52 28.61
C GLU A 6 13.56 -11.13 28.55
N LYS A 7 13.23 -9.93 29.06
CA LYS A 7 11.94 -9.28 28.80
C LYS A 7 11.71 -9.33 27.30
N ILE A 8 10.82 -10.21 26.84
CA ILE A 8 10.42 -10.32 25.44
C ILE A 8 9.88 -8.95 25.05
N LYS A 9 10.69 -8.18 24.32
CA LYS A 9 10.30 -6.85 23.86
C LYS A 9 9.12 -6.99 22.91
N THR A 10 8.04 -6.29 23.23
CA THR A 10 6.83 -6.21 22.40
C THR A 10 7.21 -5.79 20.97
N PRO A 11 6.64 -6.39 19.92
CA PRO A 11 6.90 -5.95 18.56
C PRO A 11 6.54 -4.48 18.38
N ILE A 12 7.32 -3.77 17.57
CA ILE A 12 7.12 -2.36 17.23
C ILE A 12 6.81 -2.29 15.74
N TRP A 13 5.73 -1.61 15.40
CA TRP A 13 5.37 -1.32 14.02
C TRP A 13 5.54 0.16 13.73
N ARG A 14 6.25 0.45 12.64
CA ARG A 14 6.33 1.81 12.10
C ARG A 14 5.22 2.02 11.09
N GLU A 15 4.56 3.16 11.17
CA GLU A 15 3.54 3.53 10.20
C GLU A 15 4.21 3.95 8.88
N SER A 16 3.52 3.68 7.78
CA SER A 16 4.00 3.88 6.41
C SER A 16 2.83 4.00 5.45
N SER A 17 3.08 4.54 4.26
CA SER A 17 2.14 4.50 3.15
C SER A 17 2.82 4.00 1.89
N SER A 18 2.04 3.33 1.04
CA SER A 18 2.50 2.89 -0.28
C SER A 18 1.49 3.25 -1.35
N LEU A 19 1.99 3.54 -2.54
CA LEU A 19 1.22 4.03 -3.66
C LEU A 19 1.29 3.07 -4.84
N ILE A 20 0.15 2.49 -5.18
CA ILE A 20 -0.05 1.74 -6.42
C ILE A 20 -0.34 2.75 -7.52
N ILE A 21 0.60 2.93 -8.45
CA ILE A 21 0.41 3.82 -9.60
C ILE A 21 -0.01 2.97 -10.79
N CYS A 22 -1.27 3.14 -11.21
CA CYS A 22 -1.84 2.50 -12.39
C CYS A 22 -1.87 3.50 -13.54
N ALA A 23 -1.21 3.18 -14.67
CA ALA A 23 -1.19 4.04 -15.84
C ALA A 23 -1.82 3.33 -17.03
N LYS A 24 -2.66 4.04 -17.77
CA LYS A 24 -3.23 3.52 -19.02
C LYS A 24 -2.10 3.22 -20.01
N SER A 25 -2.16 2.03 -20.62
CA SER A 25 -1.21 1.59 -21.62
C SER A 25 -1.83 1.77 -23.01
N PRO A 26 -1.17 2.49 -23.94
CA PRO A 26 -1.68 2.64 -25.31
C PRO A 26 -1.70 1.30 -26.06
N GLU A 27 -0.77 0.39 -25.72
CA GLU A 27 -0.68 -0.95 -26.27
C GLU A 27 -1.23 -1.96 -25.27
N LYS A 28 -2.19 -2.79 -25.70
CA LYS A 28 -2.69 -3.88 -24.88
C LYS A 28 -1.64 -4.97 -24.76
N SER A 29 -1.16 -5.23 -23.55
CA SER A 29 -0.21 -6.32 -23.26
C SER A 29 -0.85 -7.35 -22.35
N ASN A 30 -0.78 -8.63 -22.73
CA ASN A 30 -1.47 -9.73 -22.03
C ASN A 30 -2.99 -9.50 -21.87
N GLU A 31 -3.61 -8.79 -22.82
CA GLU A 31 -5.02 -8.34 -22.79
C GLU A 31 -5.34 -7.19 -21.81
N TYR A 32 -4.35 -6.66 -21.08
CA TYR A 32 -4.50 -5.51 -20.18
C TYR A 32 -4.26 -4.20 -20.93
N ASP A 33 -5.09 -3.19 -20.67
CA ASP A 33 -4.93 -1.82 -21.19
C ASP A 33 -4.31 -0.86 -20.15
N TYR A 34 -3.62 -1.40 -19.14
CA TYR A 34 -2.87 -0.65 -18.14
C TYR A 34 -1.64 -1.39 -17.65
N ASN A 35 -0.70 -0.61 -17.10
CA ASN A 35 0.50 -1.08 -16.42
C ASN A 35 0.51 -0.56 -14.98
N ILE A 36 1.17 -1.31 -14.10
CA ILE A 36 1.40 -0.92 -12.70
C ILE A 36 2.88 -0.61 -12.53
N LEU A 37 3.20 0.43 -11.77
CA LEU A 37 4.59 0.70 -11.38
C LEU A 37 5.01 -0.22 -10.22
N ILE A 38 6.11 -0.92 -10.42
CA ILE A 38 6.86 -1.62 -9.37
C ILE A 38 8.30 -1.12 -9.41
N ILE A 39 8.86 -0.79 -8.25
CA ILE A 39 10.29 -0.56 -8.09
C ILE A 39 10.97 -1.82 -7.62
N LYS A 40 12.17 -2.08 -8.12
CA LYS A 40 13.08 -3.05 -7.54
C LYS A 40 14.05 -2.32 -6.64
N ARG A 41 14.09 -2.71 -5.36
CA ARG A 41 14.96 -2.08 -4.38
C ARG A 41 16.43 -2.33 -4.72
N SER A 42 17.28 -1.37 -4.37
CA SER A 42 18.73 -1.54 -4.42
C SER A 42 19.17 -2.68 -3.50
N ASP A 43 20.29 -3.31 -3.81
CA ASP A 43 20.81 -4.41 -2.98
C ASP A 43 21.18 -3.94 -1.55
N ARG A 44 21.31 -2.61 -1.34
CA ARG A 44 21.56 -1.98 -0.03
C ARG A 44 20.29 -1.88 0.82
N THR A 45 19.13 -1.65 0.21
CA THR A 45 17.87 -1.40 0.93
C THR A 45 16.88 -2.56 0.86
N ALA A 46 17.16 -3.57 0.03
CA ALA A 46 16.35 -4.77 -0.08
C ALA A 46 16.54 -5.72 1.11
N LEU A 47 15.45 -6.29 1.61
CA LEU A 47 15.47 -7.36 2.62
C LEU A 47 15.84 -8.72 2.02
N VAL A 48 15.60 -8.87 0.71
CA VAL A 48 15.77 -10.10 -0.06
C VAL A 48 16.19 -9.75 -1.48
N LYS A 49 16.95 -10.63 -2.13
CA LYS A 49 17.42 -10.39 -3.50
C LYS A 49 16.25 -10.20 -4.46
N ASN A 50 16.39 -9.25 -5.39
CA ASN A 50 15.37 -8.90 -6.38
C ASN A 50 14.03 -8.46 -5.76
N GLN A 51 14.04 -7.86 -4.57
CA GLN A 51 12.82 -7.39 -3.93
C GLN A 51 12.13 -6.31 -4.76
N GLY A 52 10.94 -6.61 -5.26
CA GLY A 52 10.03 -5.64 -5.83
C GLY A 52 9.11 -5.06 -4.76
N VAL A 53 8.76 -3.78 -4.86
CA VAL A 53 7.74 -3.13 -4.03
C VAL A 53 6.95 -2.10 -4.85
N PHE A 54 5.74 -1.76 -4.39
CA PHE A 54 5.12 -0.50 -4.80
C PHE A 54 5.88 0.66 -4.16
N PRO A 55 6.00 1.83 -4.83
CA PRO A 55 6.62 2.99 -4.22
C PRO A 55 6.00 3.36 -2.88
N GLY A 56 6.81 3.78 -1.92
CA GLY A 56 6.35 4.16 -0.59
C GLY A 56 7.35 3.92 0.51
N GLY A 57 7.09 4.51 1.67
CA GLY A 57 8.02 4.46 2.78
C GLY A 57 7.43 4.91 4.10
N ILE A 58 8.32 5.25 5.02
CA ILE A 58 7.98 5.47 6.42
C ILE A 58 7.25 6.80 6.57
N TYR A 59 6.27 6.81 7.46
CA TYR A 59 5.58 8.02 7.86
C TYR A 59 6.53 9.01 8.54
N ASP A 60 6.60 10.25 8.04
CA ASP A 60 7.36 11.33 8.70
C ASP A 60 6.40 12.24 9.49
N PRO A 61 6.73 12.67 10.72
CA PRO A 61 5.88 13.60 11.48
C PRO A 61 5.56 14.92 10.75
N PHE A 62 6.38 15.34 9.78
CA PHE A 62 6.09 16.50 8.95
C PHE A 62 4.94 16.27 7.94
N ASP A 63 4.58 15.02 7.65
CA ASP A 63 3.42 14.70 6.81
C ASP A 63 2.08 15.09 7.49
N GLU A 64 2.08 15.36 8.81
CA GLU A 64 0.96 15.93 9.60
C GLU A 64 1.28 17.30 10.22
N SER A 65 2.23 18.03 9.64
CA SER A 65 2.60 19.35 10.16
C SER A 65 1.49 20.39 9.89
N ILE A 66 1.23 21.28 10.86
CA ILE A 66 0.24 22.38 10.74
C ILE A 66 0.52 23.30 9.53
N GLU A 67 1.78 23.38 9.09
CA GLU A 67 2.22 24.16 7.94
C GLU A 67 1.54 23.72 6.65
N TRP A 68 1.20 22.44 6.50
CA TRP A 68 0.39 21.98 5.38
C TRP A 68 -1.05 22.51 5.43
N LEU A 69 -1.70 22.56 6.59
CA LEU A 69 -3.06 23.12 6.71
C LEU A 69 -3.06 24.61 6.36
N LYS A 70 -2.06 25.35 6.86
CA LYS A 70 -1.88 26.77 6.52
C LYS A 70 -1.73 26.96 5.02
N TYR A 71 -0.88 26.14 4.40
CA TYR A 71 -0.66 26.24 2.96
C TYR A 71 -1.90 25.82 2.15
N PHE A 72 -2.63 24.79 2.55
CA PHE A 72 -3.92 24.43 1.93
C PHE A 72 -4.91 25.60 2.00
N GLN A 73 -5.03 26.26 3.14
CA GLN A 73 -5.89 27.44 3.29
C GLN A 73 -5.42 28.61 2.37
N GLU A 74 -4.13 28.93 2.35
CA GLU A 74 -3.54 29.95 1.46
C GLU A 74 -3.71 29.59 -0.04
N PHE A 75 -3.70 28.29 -0.35
CA PHE A 75 -3.93 27.77 -1.68
C PHE A 75 -5.40 27.80 -2.10
N GLY A 76 -6.32 28.07 -1.17
CA GLY A 76 -7.76 28.12 -1.41
C GLY A 76 -8.45 26.76 -1.30
N VAL A 77 -7.84 25.77 -0.64
CA VAL A 77 -8.49 24.49 -0.34
C VAL A 77 -9.55 24.70 0.74
N GLU A 78 -10.81 24.54 0.36
CA GLU A 78 -11.93 24.61 1.28
C GLU A 78 -11.97 23.38 2.21
N GLN A 79 -12.44 23.58 3.44
CA GLN A 79 -12.62 22.46 4.39
C GLN A 79 -13.54 21.37 3.83
N GLN A 80 -14.51 21.72 2.97
CA GLN A 80 -15.42 20.76 2.37
C GLN A 80 -14.67 19.78 1.44
N LEU A 81 -13.68 20.25 0.67
CA LEU A 81 -12.86 19.39 -0.17
C LEU A 81 -12.04 18.40 0.67
N LEU A 82 -11.49 18.85 1.81
CA LEU A 82 -10.78 17.95 2.72
C LEU A 82 -11.69 16.90 3.36
N LYS A 83 -12.95 17.26 3.66
CA LYS A 83 -13.95 16.31 4.19
C LYS A 83 -14.29 15.20 3.18
N GLU A 84 -14.19 15.45 1.87
CA GLU A 84 -14.44 14.43 0.84
C GLU A 84 -13.42 13.28 0.88
N LEU A 85 -12.24 13.51 1.46
CA LEU A 85 -11.20 12.50 1.64
C LEU A 85 -11.47 11.56 2.83
N LEU A 86 -12.47 11.88 3.67
CA LEU A 86 -12.75 11.18 4.91
C LEU A 86 -13.98 10.26 4.75
N VAL A 87 -13.93 9.10 5.41
CA VAL A 87 -15.09 8.21 5.54
C VAL A 87 -15.72 8.44 6.91
N ILE A 88 -16.84 9.17 6.94
CA ILE A 88 -17.48 9.68 8.18
C ILE A 88 -18.95 9.26 8.34
N ASP A 89 -19.35 8.17 7.71
CA ASP A 89 -20.73 7.64 7.75
C ASP A 89 -21.18 7.12 9.13
N GLY A 90 -20.25 6.90 10.06
CA GLY A 90 -20.53 6.39 11.40
C GLY A 90 -20.78 4.87 11.47
N GLU A 91 -20.78 4.20 10.31
CA GLU A 91 -21.01 2.76 10.17
C GLU A 91 -19.74 2.02 9.77
N THR A 92 -18.86 2.68 9.00
CA THR A 92 -17.61 2.10 8.51
C THR A 92 -16.56 2.10 9.61
N GLU A 93 -16.22 0.90 10.10
CA GLU A 93 -15.06 0.73 10.99
C GLU A 93 -13.75 1.10 10.29
N ARG A 94 -12.88 1.80 11.00
CA ARG A 94 -11.61 2.31 10.49
C ARG A 94 -10.45 1.67 11.24
N PRO A 95 -9.43 1.13 10.56
CA PRO A 95 -8.26 0.61 11.26
C PRO A 95 -7.47 1.71 11.97
N LYS A 96 -6.74 1.34 13.02
CA LYS A 96 -6.02 2.28 13.89
C LYS A 96 -5.08 3.25 13.15
N ILE A 97 -4.39 2.78 12.11
CA ILE A 97 -3.51 3.64 11.29
C ILE A 97 -4.25 4.81 10.61
N LEU A 98 -5.53 4.62 10.29
CA LEU A 98 -6.43 5.65 9.73
C LEU A 98 -7.33 6.26 10.81
N ALA A 99 -7.27 5.76 12.04
CA ALA A 99 -8.07 6.24 13.14
C ALA A 99 -7.40 7.47 13.80
N PRO A 100 -8.18 8.28 14.53
CA PRO A 100 -7.64 9.30 15.42
C PRO A 100 -6.56 8.73 16.36
N GLN A 101 -5.37 9.33 16.41
CA GLN A 101 -4.37 9.02 17.44
C GLN A 101 -4.42 10.10 18.54
N GLY A 102 -4.62 9.70 19.81
CA GLY A 102 -4.62 10.58 20.99
C GLY A 102 -5.96 10.71 21.74
N THR A 103 -5.92 11.32 22.94
CA THR A 103 -7.10 11.56 23.81
C THR A 103 -7.78 12.91 23.56
N GLY A 104 -7.36 13.64 22.52
CA GLY A 104 -7.91 14.95 22.18
C GLY A 104 -9.27 14.81 21.49
N CYS A 105 -10.22 15.65 21.90
CA CYS A 105 -11.53 15.75 21.28
C CYS A 105 -11.35 16.02 19.78
N TYR A 106 -11.69 15.04 18.95
CA TYR A 106 -11.75 15.15 17.50
C TYR A 106 -12.66 16.32 17.15
N ASP A 107 -12.12 17.37 16.51
CA ASP A 107 -12.97 18.21 15.70
C ASP A 107 -12.85 17.74 14.25
N ARG A 108 -13.75 16.83 13.89
CA ARG A 108 -13.98 16.36 12.51
C ARG A 108 -14.28 17.51 11.53
N PHE A 109 -14.41 18.74 12.06
CA PHE A 109 -14.74 19.98 11.36
C PHE A 109 -13.63 21.05 11.45
N PHE A 110 -12.37 20.67 11.70
CA PHE A 110 -11.19 21.54 11.57
C PHE A 110 -11.21 22.84 12.40
N LYS A 111 -11.96 22.93 13.52
CA LYS A 111 -12.02 24.18 14.30
C LYS A 111 -10.82 24.38 15.25
N SER A 112 -10.01 23.35 15.50
CA SER A 112 -8.75 23.48 16.24
C SER A 112 -7.57 23.03 15.39
N SER A 113 -6.57 23.90 15.29
CA SER A 113 -5.41 23.80 14.39
C SER A 113 -4.39 22.70 14.76
N LYS A 114 -4.76 21.76 15.63
CA LYS A 114 -3.84 20.74 16.18
C LYS A 114 -4.14 19.29 15.78
N ILE A 115 -5.27 19.01 15.14
CA ILE A 115 -5.69 17.61 14.89
C ILE A 115 -5.83 17.36 13.39
N TRP A 116 -4.96 16.48 12.87
CA TRP A 116 -4.93 16.02 11.49
C TRP A 116 -5.74 14.73 11.31
N ALA A 117 -6.52 14.64 10.23
CA ALA A 117 -7.07 13.36 9.82
C ALA A 117 -5.95 12.52 9.19
N ARG A 118 -5.73 11.31 9.72
CA ARG A 118 -4.66 10.41 9.26
C ARG A 118 -4.81 10.06 7.78
N GLU A 119 -6.04 10.03 7.26
CA GLU A 119 -6.31 9.85 5.82
C GLU A 119 -5.63 10.91 4.95
N ILE A 120 -5.49 12.14 5.44
CA ILE A 120 -4.87 13.24 4.69
C ILE A 120 -3.36 13.12 4.79
N SER A 121 -2.82 12.96 6.00
CA SER A 121 -1.37 12.90 6.20
C SER A 121 -0.74 11.66 5.56
N LEU A 122 -1.40 10.50 5.59
CA LEU A 122 -0.94 9.29 4.91
C LEU A 122 -0.96 9.42 3.37
N ARG A 123 -1.86 10.24 2.81
CA ARG A 123 -1.83 10.56 1.37
C ARG A 123 -0.66 11.47 1.02
N ILE A 124 -0.37 12.47 1.85
CA ILE A 124 0.82 13.32 1.70
C ILE A 124 2.07 12.44 1.74
N ASN A 125 2.16 11.55 2.74
CA ASN A 125 3.24 10.59 2.89
C ASN A 125 3.40 9.71 1.62
N ALA A 126 2.32 9.11 1.13
CA ALA A 126 2.37 8.25 -0.06
C ALA A 126 2.86 9.00 -1.31
N ILE A 127 2.44 10.26 -1.50
CA ILE A 127 2.87 11.09 -2.64
C ILE A 127 4.32 11.54 -2.47
N ARG A 128 4.71 11.95 -1.26
CA ARG A 128 6.08 12.37 -0.95
C ARG A 128 7.06 11.22 -1.21
N GLU A 129 6.81 10.05 -0.67
CA GLU A 129 7.66 8.86 -0.83
C GLU A 129 7.73 8.41 -2.31
N ALA A 130 6.62 8.41 -3.04
CA ALA A 130 6.64 8.12 -4.47
C ALA A 130 7.47 9.17 -5.26
N PHE A 131 7.42 10.44 -4.85
CA PHE A 131 8.28 11.46 -5.44
C PHE A 131 9.76 11.24 -5.10
N GLU A 132 10.09 10.90 -3.85
CA GLU A 132 11.45 10.61 -3.42
C GLU A 132 12.04 9.43 -4.19
N GLU A 133 11.33 8.30 -4.28
CA GLU A 133 11.85 7.07 -4.87
C GLU A 133 11.89 7.10 -6.41
N VAL A 134 10.87 7.66 -7.06
CA VAL A 134 10.70 7.57 -8.53
C VAL A 134 10.46 8.89 -9.24
N GLY A 135 10.50 10.01 -8.52
CA GLY A 135 10.28 11.35 -9.06
C GLY A 135 8.83 11.66 -9.44
N VAL A 136 7.88 10.73 -9.35
CA VAL A 136 6.51 10.96 -9.80
C VAL A 136 5.79 11.89 -8.82
N PHE A 137 5.65 13.17 -9.20
CA PHE A 137 4.98 14.17 -8.38
C PHE A 137 3.52 14.33 -8.74
N LEU A 138 2.64 13.74 -7.92
CA LEU A 138 1.19 13.88 -8.07
C LEU A 138 0.73 15.17 -7.41
N CYS A 139 0.24 16.12 -8.21
CA CYS A 139 -0.11 17.45 -7.71
C CYS A 139 -1.21 18.12 -8.53
N ARG A 140 -1.92 19.06 -7.89
CA ARG A 140 -2.92 19.94 -8.51
C ARG A 140 -2.47 21.38 -8.47
N ASN A 141 -2.69 22.09 -9.57
CA ASN A 141 -2.68 23.55 -9.59
C ASN A 141 -4.07 24.11 -9.19
N ARG A 142 -4.19 25.44 -9.07
CA ARG A 142 -5.44 26.11 -8.66
C ARG A 142 -6.61 25.84 -9.61
N GLN A 143 -6.37 25.66 -10.92
CA GLN A 143 -7.42 25.37 -11.90
C GLN A 143 -7.96 23.95 -11.75
N GLN A 144 -7.10 23.01 -11.31
CA GLN A 144 -7.44 21.60 -11.12
C GLN A 144 -8.07 21.30 -9.75
N LEU A 145 -8.04 22.25 -8.80
CA LEU A 145 -8.48 22.03 -7.42
C LEU A 145 -9.91 21.46 -7.33
N HIS A 146 -10.84 22.03 -8.08
CA HIS A 146 -12.24 21.59 -8.12
C HIS A 146 -12.54 20.53 -9.20
N SER A 147 -11.51 19.97 -9.85
CA SER A 147 -11.70 18.94 -10.85
C SER A 147 -12.30 17.68 -10.23
N LYS A 148 -13.40 17.20 -10.83
CA LYS A 148 -14.05 15.93 -10.48
C LYS A 148 -13.44 14.73 -11.20
N SER A 149 -12.24 14.89 -11.78
CA SER A 149 -11.56 13.79 -12.44
C SER A 149 -11.31 12.64 -11.46
N GLN A 150 -11.55 11.42 -11.92
CA GLN A 150 -11.19 10.19 -11.22
C GLN A 150 -9.72 9.81 -11.45
N THR A 151 -9.03 10.50 -12.37
CA THR A 151 -7.60 10.32 -12.64
C THR A 151 -6.79 11.28 -11.80
N GLY A 152 -5.60 10.85 -11.39
CA GLY A 152 -4.62 11.70 -10.76
C GLY A 152 -4.03 12.72 -11.73
N PHE A 153 -3.62 13.86 -11.19
CA PHE A 153 -2.83 14.88 -11.86
C PHE A 153 -1.37 14.76 -11.44
N TYR A 154 -0.46 15.01 -12.37
CA TYR A 154 0.98 15.07 -12.12
C TYR A 154 1.58 16.21 -12.92
N LEU A 155 2.77 16.64 -12.49
CA LEU A 155 3.55 17.66 -13.17
C LEU A 155 4.81 17.03 -13.74
N GLU A 156 5.23 17.48 -14.94
CA GLU A 156 6.49 17.06 -15.58
C GLU A 156 7.46 18.21 -15.81
N GLU A 157 6.96 19.43 -16.01
CA GLU A 157 7.79 20.60 -16.37
C GLU A 157 8.35 21.33 -15.13
N TYR A 158 9.38 20.77 -14.51
CA TYR A 158 10.17 21.40 -13.44
C TYR A 158 11.51 20.68 -13.23
N ASP A 159 12.38 21.22 -12.37
CA ASP A 159 13.67 20.62 -12.01
C ASP A 159 13.48 19.42 -11.05
N LYS A 160 13.06 18.29 -11.64
CA LYS A 160 12.72 17.04 -10.95
C LYS A 160 13.88 16.48 -10.14
N LEU A 161 15.08 16.44 -10.71
CA LEU A 161 16.29 15.91 -10.07
C LEU A 161 16.68 16.71 -8.84
N LYS A 162 16.70 18.04 -8.95
CA LYS A 162 17.04 18.92 -7.83
C LYS A 162 16.05 18.74 -6.69
N TRP A 163 14.76 18.79 -7.00
CA TRP A 163 13.74 18.67 -5.97
C TRP A 163 13.70 17.28 -5.36
N GLN A 164 13.82 16.20 -6.15
CA GLN A 164 13.87 14.83 -5.64
C GLN A 164 15.00 14.68 -4.61
N LYS A 165 16.20 15.18 -4.94
CA LYS A 165 17.33 15.19 -4.01
C LYS A 165 17.07 16.01 -2.75
N MET A 166 16.44 17.17 -2.87
CA MET A 166 16.13 18.03 -1.71
C MET A 166 15.12 17.35 -0.78
N VAL A 167 14.03 16.80 -1.34
CA VAL A 167 12.96 16.14 -0.58
C VAL A 167 13.44 14.84 0.07
N HIS A 168 14.22 14.03 -0.65
CA HIS A 168 14.83 12.81 -0.09
C HIS A 168 15.71 13.10 1.13
N ASN A 169 16.39 14.25 1.17
CA ASN A 169 17.24 14.63 2.31
C ASN A 169 16.46 15.29 3.46
N ASP A 170 15.38 16.01 3.17
CA ASP A 170 14.52 16.65 4.16
C ASP A 170 13.05 16.65 3.69
N PRO A 171 12.16 15.87 4.33
CA PRO A 171 10.73 15.82 4.01
C PRO A 171 10.04 17.20 3.99
N LYS A 172 10.59 18.20 4.70
CA LYS A 172 10.06 19.58 4.70
C LYS A 172 10.16 20.26 3.35
N GLU A 173 11.17 19.88 2.56
CA GLU A 173 11.36 20.43 1.22
C GLU A 173 10.21 20.05 0.29
N PHE A 174 9.41 19.01 0.61
CA PHE A 174 8.23 18.67 -0.17
C PHE A 174 7.18 19.79 -0.15
N LEU A 175 6.96 20.40 1.02
CA LEU A 175 6.08 21.57 1.15
C LEU A 175 6.68 22.80 0.46
N ASN A 176 7.98 23.03 0.59
CA ASN A 176 8.67 24.15 -0.06
C ASN A 176 8.61 24.03 -1.60
N MET A 177 8.75 22.81 -2.12
CA MET A 177 8.55 22.50 -3.53
C MET A 177 7.13 22.87 -3.97
N CYS A 178 6.11 22.40 -3.23
CA CYS A 178 4.71 22.70 -3.53
C CYS A 178 4.44 24.22 -3.58
N LYS A 179 4.97 24.97 -2.60
CA LYS A 179 4.89 26.45 -2.55
C LYS A 179 5.57 27.09 -3.75
N LYS A 180 6.80 26.66 -4.09
CA LYS A 180 7.58 27.23 -5.18
C LYS A 180 6.90 27.00 -6.54
N LEU A 181 6.37 25.80 -6.75
CA LEU A 181 5.69 25.40 -7.98
C LEU A 181 4.23 25.84 -8.02
N LYS A 182 3.71 26.44 -6.94
CA LYS A 182 2.32 26.91 -6.80
C LYS A 182 1.31 25.78 -7.09
N VAL A 183 1.57 24.62 -6.47
CA VAL A 183 0.70 23.44 -6.51
C VAL A 183 0.51 22.88 -5.09
N ILE A 184 -0.39 21.92 -4.96
CA ILE A 184 -0.58 21.08 -3.77
C ILE A 184 -0.51 19.59 -4.18
N PRO A 185 -0.18 18.66 -3.28
CA PRO A 185 -0.28 17.23 -3.57
C PRO A 185 -1.70 16.84 -4.01
N ASP A 186 -1.83 15.97 -5.00
CA ASP A 186 -3.15 15.51 -5.48
C ASP A 186 -3.74 14.45 -4.57
N LEU A 187 -4.31 14.87 -3.44
CA LEU A 187 -4.90 13.98 -2.45
C LEU A 187 -6.16 13.25 -2.97
N TRP A 188 -6.96 13.92 -3.80
CA TRP A 188 -8.23 13.41 -4.32
C TRP A 188 -8.05 12.41 -5.46
N GLY A 189 -6.91 12.45 -6.15
CA GLY A 189 -6.52 11.43 -7.14
C GLY A 189 -6.19 10.07 -6.53
N LEU A 190 -5.95 10.00 -5.21
CA LEU A 190 -5.66 8.75 -4.51
C LEU A 190 -6.95 8.14 -3.91
N GLN A 191 -7.15 6.84 -4.10
CA GLN A 191 -8.21 6.09 -3.41
C GLN A 191 -7.59 5.09 -2.42
N GLU A 192 -8.26 4.88 -1.29
CA GLU A 192 -7.83 3.86 -0.32
C GLU A 192 -7.97 2.47 -0.93
N TRP A 193 -6.87 1.72 -0.97
CA TRP A 193 -6.85 0.40 -1.57
C TRP A 193 -7.01 -0.69 -0.50
N CYS A 194 -5.98 -0.85 0.33
CA CYS A 194 -5.96 -1.83 1.41
C CYS A 194 -5.02 -1.38 2.54
N GLY A 195 -4.93 -2.18 3.59
CA GLY A 195 -3.98 -1.96 4.67
C GLY A 195 -3.31 -3.26 5.08
N TRP A 196 -2.02 -3.22 5.34
CA TRP A 196 -1.24 -4.40 5.73
C TRP A 196 -0.38 -4.12 6.95
N ALA A 197 -0.23 -5.13 7.80
CA ALA A 197 0.71 -5.09 8.90
C ALA A 197 1.63 -6.30 8.86
N SER A 198 2.91 -6.09 9.19
CA SER A 198 3.83 -7.20 9.41
C SER A 198 3.30 -8.12 10.52
N PRO A 199 3.38 -9.46 10.37
CA PRO A 199 2.92 -10.39 11.39
C PRO A 199 3.71 -10.19 12.69
N ALA A 200 3.11 -10.49 13.85
CA ALA A 200 3.73 -10.19 15.15
C ALA A 200 4.99 -11.02 15.48
N ILE A 201 5.27 -12.07 14.70
CA ILE A 201 6.58 -12.75 14.70
C ILE A 201 7.73 -11.84 14.24
N ILE A 202 7.45 -10.78 13.45
CA ILE A 202 8.45 -9.80 13.01
C ILE A 202 8.52 -8.67 14.03
N ARG A 203 9.63 -8.62 14.80
CA ARG A 203 9.81 -7.67 15.92
C ARG A 203 9.84 -6.20 15.51
N LYS A 204 10.39 -5.90 14.33
CA LYS A 204 10.43 -4.54 13.73
C LYS A 204 9.64 -4.57 12.44
N GLY A 205 8.33 -4.39 12.58
CA GLY A 205 7.39 -4.47 11.49
C GLY A 205 6.99 -3.10 10.96
N TYR A 206 6.07 -3.14 10.00
CA TYR A 206 5.40 -1.96 9.46
C TYR A 206 3.89 -2.16 9.54
N GLU A 207 3.18 -1.06 9.74
CA GLU A 207 1.77 -0.92 9.37
C GLU A 207 1.70 0.04 8.20
N THR A 208 1.09 -0.39 7.10
CA THR A 208 1.15 0.32 5.83
C THR A 208 -0.26 0.53 5.29
N ALA A 209 -0.61 1.78 5.02
CA ALA A 209 -1.78 2.14 4.26
C ALA A 209 -1.44 2.16 2.76
N PHE A 210 -2.16 1.38 1.96
CA PHE A 210 -2.00 1.38 0.51
C PHE A 210 -3.05 2.27 -0.14
N PHE A 211 -2.58 3.15 -1.01
CA PHE A 211 -3.41 3.95 -1.88
C PHE A 211 -3.21 3.51 -3.34
N ILE A 212 -4.20 3.75 -4.18
CA ILE A 212 -4.07 3.60 -5.64
C ILE A 212 -4.38 4.93 -6.32
N THR A 213 -3.71 5.20 -7.43
CA THR A 213 -3.99 6.33 -8.32
C THR A 213 -4.02 5.86 -9.78
N PHE A 214 -4.73 6.60 -10.63
CA PHE A 214 -4.93 6.28 -12.04
C PHE A 214 -4.43 7.41 -12.92
N LEU A 215 -3.48 7.15 -13.81
CA LEU A 215 -2.88 8.10 -14.73
C LEU A 215 -3.25 7.75 -16.17
N ASN A 216 -3.49 8.77 -17.00
CA ASN A 216 -3.89 8.56 -18.40
C ASN A 216 -2.75 8.10 -19.31
N GLU A 217 -1.51 8.22 -18.85
CA GLU A 217 -0.31 7.76 -19.52
C GLU A 217 0.78 7.46 -18.48
N ILE A 218 1.83 6.79 -18.92
CA ILE A 218 2.97 6.46 -18.06
C ILE A 218 3.81 7.74 -17.86
N PRO A 219 3.96 8.26 -16.62
CA PRO A 219 4.76 9.44 -16.36
C PRO A 219 6.26 9.13 -16.51
N LYS A 220 7.07 10.16 -16.72
CA LYS A 220 8.53 10.00 -16.73
C LYS A 220 9.02 9.68 -15.32
N VAL A 221 9.67 8.53 -15.12
CA VAL A 221 10.24 8.16 -13.83
C VAL A 221 11.72 8.53 -13.74
N ILE A 222 12.18 8.88 -12.54
CA ILE A 222 13.59 9.05 -12.18
C ILE A 222 13.82 8.23 -10.91
N CYS A 223 14.47 7.08 -11.05
CA CYS A 223 14.76 6.22 -9.92
C CYS A 223 15.85 6.87 -9.04
N GLU A 224 15.59 6.99 -7.74
CA GLU A 224 16.60 7.45 -6.77
C GLU A 224 17.68 6.38 -6.61
N GLU A 225 18.95 6.77 -6.78
CA GLU A 225 20.05 5.83 -6.98
C GLU A 225 20.40 5.00 -5.73
N THR A 226 20.12 5.51 -4.53
CA THR A 226 20.44 4.79 -3.28
C THR A 226 19.42 3.73 -2.93
N GLU A 227 18.14 3.97 -3.21
CA GLU A 227 17.04 3.10 -2.80
C GLU A 227 16.47 2.24 -3.93
N VAL A 228 16.53 2.72 -5.18
CA VAL A 228 15.85 2.10 -6.32
C VAL A 228 16.83 1.68 -7.40
N LYS A 229 16.84 0.38 -7.70
CA LYS A 229 17.69 -0.21 -8.74
C LYS A 229 17.11 -0.04 -10.14
N GLU A 230 15.81 -0.30 -10.28
CA GLU A 230 15.09 -0.19 -11.55
C GLU A 230 13.60 0.04 -11.28
N CYS A 231 12.97 0.77 -12.19
CA CYS A 231 11.55 1.06 -12.20
C CYS A 231 10.90 0.28 -13.36
N LEU A 232 9.90 -0.55 -13.06
CA LEU A 232 9.24 -1.43 -14.03
C LEU A 232 7.79 -0.98 -14.22
N TRP A 233 7.33 -0.92 -15.47
CA TRP A 233 5.93 -0.70 -15.84
C TRP A 233 5.42 -1.88 -16.64
N LEU A 234 4.71 -2.80 -15.97
CA LEU A 234 4.22 -4.03 -16.60
C LEU A 234 2.77 -4.31 -16.18
N PRO A 235 2.01 -5.11 -16.95
CA PRO A 235 0.69 -5.53 -16.51
C PRO A 235 0.82 -6.53 -15.33
N PRO A 236 -0.18 -6.58 -14.42
CA PRO A 236 -0.12 -7.41 -13.21
C PRO A 236 0.32 -8.88 -13.38
N PRO A 237 -0.17 -9.67 -14.37
CA PRO A 237 0.22 -11.07 -14.48
C PRO A 237 1.70 -11.27 -14.82
N THR A 238 2.33 -10.32 -15.52
CA THR A 238 3.76 -10.40 -15.85
C THR A 238 4.61 -10.37 -14.59
N TYR A 239 4.25 -9.57 -13.59
CA TYR A 239 4.94 -9.56 -12.30
C TYR A 239 4.86 -10.91 -11.59
N LEU A 240 3.69 -11.53 -11.55
CA LEU A 240 3.52 -12.86 -10.94
C LEU A 240 4.31 -13.94 -11.69
N GLN A 241 4.39 -13.85 -13.02
CA GLN A 241 5.25 -14.73 -13.82
C GLN A 241 6.74 -14.52 -13.51
N MET A 242 7.18 -13.27 -13.34
CA MET A 242 8.57 -12.96 -12.96
C MET A 242 8.93 -13.52 -11.57
N VAL A 243 7.99 -13.57 -10.63
CA VAL A 243 8.19 -14.24 -9.32
C VAL A 243 8.42 -15.74 -9.52
N ARG A 244 7.58 -16.41 -10.31
CA ARG A 244 7.75 -17.84 -10.62
C ARG A 244 9.10 -18.14 -11.27
N GLN A 245 9.59 -17.22 -12.10
CA GLN A 245 10.89 -17.29 -12.74
C GLN A 245 12.06 -16.82 -11.85
N SER A 246 11.84 -16.52 -10.57
CA SER A 246 12.84 -15.98 -9.63
C SER A 246 13.51 -14.66 -10.08
N LYS A 247 12.89 -13.93 -11.00
CA LYS A 247 13.38 -12.62 -11.49
C LYS A 247 12.99 -11.47 -10.55
N LEU A 248 11.90 -11.65 -9.80
CA LEU A 248 11.44 -10.76 -8.74
C LEU A 248 11.09 -11.57 -7.50
N PHE A 249 11.20 -10.94 -6.34
CA PHE A 249 10.67 -11.44 -5.09
C PHE A 249 9.74 -10.38 -4.51
N PHE A 250 8.57 -10.80 -4.04
CA PHE A 250 7.61 -9.92 -3.40
C PHE A 250 7.31 -10.41 -1.99
N LEU A 251 7.18 -9.47 -1.06
CA LEU A 251 6.61 -9.77 0.24
C LEU A 251 5.08 -9.98 0.12
N PRO A 252 4.44 -10.56 1.14
CA PRO A 252 3.03 -10.95 1.06
C PRO A 252 2.06 -9.86 0.57
N PRO A 253 2.16 -8.58 1.00
CA PRO A 253 1.26 -7.53 0.50
C PRO A 253 1.31 -7.39 -1.02
N GLN A 254 2.50 -7.36 -1.60
CA GLN A 254 2.67 -7.12 -3.03
C GLN A 254 2.14 -8.27 -3.88
N VAL A 255 2.42 -9.53 -3.50
CA VAL A 255 1.88 -10.70 -4.22
C VAL A 255 0.35 -10.72 -4.16
N TYR A 256 -0.21 -10.47 -2.97
CA TYR A 256 -1.65 -10.51 -2.76
C TYR A 256 -2.36 -9.42 -3.56
N GLU A 257 -1.88 -8.17 -3.48
CA GLU A 257 -2.53 -7.05 -4.18
C GLU A 257 -2.35 -7.12 -5.69
N LEU A 258 -1.18 -7.54 -6.21
CA LEU A 258 -1.03 -7.84 -7.63
C LEU A 258 -2.02 -8.91 -8.09
N SER A 259 -2.24 -9.94 -7.28
CA SER A 259 -3.19 -11.02 -7.59
C SER A 259 -4.65 -10.55 -7.58
N ARG A 260 -5.01 -9.50 -6.84
CA ARG A 260 -6.32 -8.83 -6.99
C ARG A 260 -6.42 -8.14 -8.34
N LEU A 261 -5.37 -7.42 -8.74
CA LEU A 261 -5.35 -6.64 -9.98
C LEU A 261 -5.41 -7.54 -11.23
N VAL A 262 -4.84 -8.75 -11.19
CA VAL A 262 -4.96 -9.76 -12.27
C VAL A 262 -6.42 -10.09 -12.62
N SER A 263 -7.36 -9.93 -11.69
CA SER A 263 -8.78 -10.21 -11.99
C SER A 263 -9.41 -9.19 -12.96
N GLN A 264 -8.81 -8.02 -13.16
CA GLN A 264 -9.37 -6.92 -13.96
C GLN A 264 -8.42 -6.49 -15.06
N LYS A 265 -8.82 -6.66 -16.32
CA LYS A 265 -8.01 -6.31 -17.50
C LYS A 265 -8.20 -4.88 -17.98
N SER A 266 -9.27 -4.21 -17.55
CA SER A 266 -9.64 -2.86 -18.01
C SER A 266 -9.31 -1.77 -16.99
N TYR A 267 -8.57 -0.78 -17.43
CA TYR A 267 -8.18 0.45 -16.76
C TYR A 267 -9.42 1.22 -16.31
N ASP A 268 -10.36 1.45 -17.24
CA ASP A 268 -11.55 2.24 -16.97
C ASP A 268 -12.49 1.54 -15.99
N TYR A 269 -12.60 0.20 -16.05
CA TYR A 269 -13.30 -0.57 -15.03
C TYR A 269 -12.61 -0.44 -13.66
N LEU A 270 -11.31 -0.67 -13.59
CA LEU A 270 -10.56 -0.67 -12.32
C LEU A 270 -10.59 0.71 -11.65
N LYS A 271 -10.49 1.78 -12.46
CA LYS A 271 -10.62 3.17 -12.03
C LYS A 271 -12.00 3.44 -11.44
N GLN A 272 -13.07 3.11 -12.18
CA GLN A 272 -14.45 3.30 -11.71
C GLN A 272 -14.73 2.48 -10.44
N PHE A 273 -14.28 1.22 -10.42
CA PHE A 273 -14.38 0.35 -9.25
C PHE A 273 -13.70 0.97 -8.01
N SER A 274 -12.46 1.44 -8.16
CA SER A 274 -11.72 2.06 -7.06
C SER A 274 -12.41 3.33 -6.57
N TRP A 275 -12.91 4.15 -7.50
CA TRP A 275 -13.69 5.34 -7.19
C TRP A 275 -14.91 4.99 -6.35
N GLU A 276 -15.77 4.07 -6.81
CA GLU A 276 -16.98 3.68 -6.07
C GLU A 276 -16.67 3.06 -4.71
N ARG A 277 -15.63 2.23 -4.64
CA ARG A 277 -15.24 1.54 -3.41
C ARG A 277 -14.69 2.49 -2.34
N ARG A 278 -14.13 3.64 -2.70
CA ARG A 278 -13.42 4.55 -1.75
C ARG A 278 -14.20 4.88 -0.47
N LYS A 279 -15.53 4.84 -0.52
CA LYS A 279 -16.41 5.12 0.63
C LYS A 279 -16.59 3.94 1.61
N LYS A 280 -16.17 2.73 1.22
CA LYS A 280 -16.35 1.49 2.00
C LYS A 280 -15.23 1.21 3.00
N GLY A 281 -14.21 2.06 3.03
CA GLY A 281 -13.02 1.90 3.87
C GLY A 281 -12.13 0.71 3.50
N ILE A 282 -11.28 0.32 4.45
CA ILE A 282 -10.31 -0.76 4.30
C ILE A 282 -10.25 -1.66 5.54
N THR A 283 -9.89 -2.92 5.34
CA THR A 283 -9.49 -3.85 6.41
C THR A 283 -7.97 -3.93 6.50
N MET A 284 -7.42 -3.99 7.71
CA MET A 284 -6.00 -4.28 7.92
C MET A 284 -5.74 -5.78 7.90
N TYR A 285 -4.85 -6.21 7.00
CA TYR A 285 -4.40 -7.59 6.87
C TYR A 285 -3.13 -7.77 7.69
N ARG A 286 -3.23 -8.48 8.81
CA ARG A 286 -2.12 -8.81 9.70
C ARG A 286 -1.97 -10.32 9.79
N PRO A 287 -1.01 -10.96 9.09
CA PRO A 287 -0.98 -12.41 9.03
C PRO A 287 -0.69 -13.07 10.39
N ILE A 288 -1.26 -14.26 10.61
CA ILE A 288 -0.87 -15.18 11.69
C ILE A 288 -0.14 -16.37 11.07
N GLY A 289 1.06 -16.66 11.57
CA GLY A 289 1.92 -17.73 11.03
C GLY A 289 1.58 -19.10 11.61
N HIS A 290 1.52 -20.11 10.75
CA HIS A 290 1.42 -21.52 11.07
C HIS A 290 2.55 -22.28 10.35
N ILE A 291 3.13 -23.28 11.02
CA ILE A 291 4.18 -24.15 10.49
C ILE A 291 3.57 -25.53 10.27
N CYS A 292 3.39 -25.92 9.01
CA CYS A 292 3.02 -27.28 8.62
C CYS A 292 4.27 -28.14 8.40
N THR A 293 4.10 -29.45 8.25
CA THR A 293 5.21 -30.39 8.02
C THR A 293 5.94 -30.16 6.69
N ASP A 294 5.29 -29.50 5.73
CA ASP A 294 5.78 -29.29 4.36
C ASP A 294 5.81 -27.80 3.94
N GLY A 295 5.73 -26.86 4.89
CA GLY A 295 5.87 -25.42 4.58
C GLY A 295 5.20 -24.47 5.58
N LEU A 296 5.28 -23.18 5.30
CA LEU A 296 4.67 -22.12 6.11
C LEU A 296 3.31 -21.70 5.55
N VAL A 297 2.38 -21.40 6.45
CA VAL A 297 1.06 -20.84 6.12
C VAL A 297 0.85 -19.55 6.90
N PHE A 298 0.50 -18.50 6.18
CA PHE A 298 0.09 -17.22 6.76
C PHE A 298 -1.41 -17.06 6.55
N VAL A 299 -2.20 -17.28 7.61
CA VAL A 299 -3.65 -17.06 7.57
C VAL A 299 -3.96 -15.57 7.73
N LEU A 300 -4.98 -15.10 7.03
CA LEU A 300 -5.39 -13.69 6.95
C LEU A 300 -6.83 -13.53 7.50
N PRO A 301 -7.30 -12.29 7.76
CA PRO A 301 -8.66 -12.06 8.26
C PRO A 301 -9.74 -12.79 7.44
N GLY A 302 -10.71 -13.39 8.13
CA GLY A 302 -11.80 -14.17 7.51
C GLY A 302 -11.48 -15.65 7.28
N ASP A 303 -10.24 -16.08 7.47
CA ASP A 303 -9.89 -17.49 7.48
C ASP A 303 -10.33 -18.17 8.81
N ASP A 304 -10.83 -19.42 8.76
CA ASP A 304 -11.30 -20.11 9.99
C ASP A 304 -10.21 -20.27 11.05
N PHE A 305 -8.93 -20.29 10.65
CA PHE A 305 -7.78 -20.40 11.55
C PHE A 305 -7.16 -19.05 11.92
N TYR A 306 -7.75 -17.94 11.46
CA TYR A 306 -7.42 -16.59 11.92
C TYR A 306 -8.03 -16.33 13.31
N THR A 307 -7.52 -17.05 14.31
CA THR A 307 -8.06 -17.07 15.68
C THR A 307 -7.17 -16.32 16.67
N GLY A 308 -7.79 -15.65 17.64
CA GLY A 308 -7.08 -14.89 18.69
C GLY A 308 -6.65 -13.49 18.25
N ASP A 309 -5.84 -12.83 19.09
CA ASP A 309 -5.34 -11.48 18.83
C ASP A 309 -4.10 -11.51 17.92
N PRO A 310 -4.18 -11.00 16.67
CA PRO A 310 -3.06 -11.04 15.73
C PRO A 310 -1.87 -10.16 16.16
N TYR A 311 -2.06 -9.20 17.08
CA TYR A 311 -0.95 -8.41 17.65
C TYR A 311 -0.13 -9.20 18.67
N LYS A 312 -0.73 -10.23 19.27
CA LYS A 312 -0.10 -11.10 20.28
C LYS A 312 0.43 -12.41 19.71
N ALA A 313 0.17 -12.70 18.44
CA ALA A 313 0.65 -13.89 17.73
C ALA A 313 2.15 -13.80 17.38
N THR A 314 2.99 -13.71 18.41
CA THR A 314 4.45 -13.46 18.32
C THR A 314 5.28 -14.71 18.01
N VAL A 315 4.64 -15.89 17.99
CA VAL A 315 5.25 -17.17 17.63
C VAL A 315 4.35 -17.87 16.61
N ALA A 316 4.95 -18.49 15.61
CA ALA A 316 4.20 -19.28 14.63
C ALA A 316 3.67 -20.58 15.27
N ARG A 317 2.46 -20.97 14.89
CA ARG A 317 1.76 -22.12 15.49
C ARG A 317 2.11 -23.41 14.74
N SER A 318 2.65 -24.40 15.43
CA SER A 318 2.94 -25.69 14.82
C SER A 318 1.67 -26.46 14.47
N MET A 319 1.68 -27.13 13.32
CA MET A 319 0.61 -27.97 12.81
C MET A 319 1.19 -29.35 12.48
N ASP A 320 0.64 -30.40 13.10
CA ASP A 320 1.03 -31.79 12.84
C ASP A 320 0.31 -32.34 11.59
N CYS A 321 0.39 -31.60 10.49
CA CYS A 321 -0.17 -31.97 9.20
C CYS A 321 0.49 -31.21 8.06
N THR A 322 0.31 -31.70 6.84
CA THR A 322 0.68 -31.00 5.61
C THR A 322 -0.23 -29.79 5.38
N ARG A 323 0.18 -28.87 4.51
CA ARG A 323 -0.62 -27.73 4.07
C ARG A 323 -1.92 -28.14 3.39
N THR A 324 -1.88 -29.20 2.59
CA THR A 324 -3.07 -29.74 1.92
C THR A 324 -4.10 -30.26 2.92
N GLU A 325 -3.66 -31.02 3.93
CA GLU A 325 -4.54 -31.48 5.02
C GLU A 325 -5.05 -30.30 5.86
N PHE A 326 -4.20 -29.31 6.12
CA PHE A 326 -4.60 -28.11 6.85
C PHE A 326 -5.69 -27.33 6.10
N ARG A 327 -5.54 -27.17 4.79
CA ARG A 327 -6.52 -26.55 3.91
C ARG A 327 -7.83 -27.33 3.86
N ALA A 328 -7.78 -28.66 3.79
CA ALA A 328 -8.97 -29.52 3.78
C ALA A 328 -9.83 -29.39 5.06
N ARG A 329 -9.23 -29.00 6.19
CA ARG A 329 -9.92 -28.75 7.47
C ARG A 329 -10.56 -27.35 7.55
N THR A 330 -10.36 -26.51 6.55
CA THR A 330 -10.79 -25.11 6.54
C THR A 330 -11.94 -24.89 5.56
N LYS A 331 -13.04 -24.29 6.02
CA LYS A 331 -14.18 -23.93 5.18
C LYS A 331 -14.02 -22.53 4.60
N CYS A 332 -13.73 -21.54 5.45
CA CYS A 332 -13.44 -20.17 5.04
C CYS A 332 -11.93 -20.00 4.88
N LEU A 333 -11.46 -19.87 3.65
CA LEU A 333 -10.06 -19.71 3.28
C LEU A 333 -9.78 -18.24 2.95
N ASN A 334 -8.74 -17.70 3.57
CA ASN A 334 -8.05 -16.49 3.14
C ASN A 334 -6.61 -16.56 3.66
N ARG A 335 -5.70 -17.13 2.87
CA ARG A 335 -4.34 -17.43 3.34
C ARG A 335 -3.32 -17.44 2.21
N ILE A 336 -2.06 -17.34 2.63
CA ILE A 336 -0.87 -17.41 1.79
C ILE A 336 -0.06 -18.62 2.24
N GLU A 337 0.18 -19.55 1.33
CA GLU A 337 0.98 -20.74 1.58
C GLU A 337 2.32 -20.65 0.87
N ASN A 338 3.40 -20.97 1.59
CA ASN A 338 4.76 -20.97 1.06
C ASN A 338 5.34 -22.41 1.13
N PRO A 339 5.21 -23.20 0.05
CA PRO A 339 5.89 -24.50 -0.11
C PRO A 339 7.41 -24.43 -0.09
N GLY A 340 7.98 -23.25 -0.32
CA GLY A 340 9.40 -23.03 -0.54
C GLY A 340 9.60 -21.93 -1.60
N SER A 341 10.51 -20.99 -1.34
CA SER A 341 10.83 -19.90 -2.26
C SER A 341 11.26 -20.44 -3.63
N PRO A 342 10.78 -19.88 -4.76
CA PRO A 342 10.00 -18.65 -4.92
C PRO A 342 8.47 -18.87 -4.91
N ASN A 343 8.00 -20.09 -4.66
CA ASN A 343 6.60 -20.44 -4.82
C ASN A 343 5.76 -19.90 -3.66
N VAL A 344 4.82 -19.02 -4.01
CA VAL A 344 3.80 -18.50 -3.10
C VAL A 344 2.44 -18.83 -3.69
N LEU A 345 1.58 -19.47 -2.91
CA LEU A 345 0.22 -19.87 -3.31
C LEU A 345 -0.79 -19.06 -2.50
N LEU A 346 -1.76 -18.47 -3.20
CA LEU A 346 -2.86 -17.73 -2.59
C LEU A 346 -4.14 -18.56 -2.64
N TYR A 347 -4.85 -18.64 -1.51
CA TYR A 347 -6.17 -19.28 -1.43
C TYR A 347 -7.15 -18.34 -0.76
N SER A 348 -8.24 -18.00 -1.46
CA SER A 348 -9.32 -17.21 -0.88
C SER A 348 -10.67 -17.61 -1.45
N ASN A 349 -11.62 -17.98 -0.59
CA ASN A 349 -13.01 -18.28 -0.97
C ASN A 349 -14.06 -17.47 -0.18
N ILE A 350 -13.61 -16.55 0.69
CA ILE A 350 -14.49 -15.67 1.44
C ILE A 350 -15.06 -14.55 0.56
N LYS A 351 -16.15 -13.92 1.00
CA LYS A 351 -16.59 -12.65 0.43
C LYS A 351 -15.53 -11.58 0.76
N PRO A 352 -15.05 -10.80 -0.22
CA PRO A 352 -14.03 -9.79 0.03
C PRO A 352 -14.57 -8.69 0.96
N PHE A 353 -13.75 -8.30 1.94
CA PHE A 353 -14.06 -7.18 2.82
C PHE A 353 -14.23 -5.88 2.03
N ASN A 354 -15.07 -4.97 2.53
CA ASN A 354 -15.31 -3.63 1.96
C ASN A 354 -15.69 -3.65 0.46
N GLY A 355 -16.26 -4.75 -0.04
CA GLY A 355 -16.60 -4.93 -1.46
C GLY A 355 -15.38 -4.90 -2.38
N HIS A 356 -14.22 -5.37 -1.91
CA HIS A 356 -12.98 -5.36 -2.68
C HIS A 356 -12.94 -6.45 -3.79
N LEU A 357 -11.89 -6.45 -4.64
CA LEU A 357 -11.67 -7.49 -5.64
C LEU A 357 -11.13 -8.74 -4.97
N MET A 358 -11.47 -9.93 -5.45
CA MET A 358 -10.85 -11.17 -4.95
C MET A 358 -9.46 -11.38 -5.57
N PRO A 359 -8.46 -11.85 -4.79
CA PRO A 359 -7.21 -12.30 -5.39
C PRO A 359 -7.47 -13.53 -6.25
N VAL A 360 -6.79 -13.63 -7.39
CA VAL A 360 -6.79 -14.87 -8.18
C VAL A 360 -6.08 -15.95 -7.38
N SER A 361 -6.82 -17.00 -7.01
CA SER A 361 -6.26 -18.14 -6.26
C SER A 361 -5.26 -18.89 -7.14
N SER A 362 -4.14 -19.29 -6.55
CA SER A 362 -3.14 -20.10 -7.25
C SER A 362 -3.60 -21.55 -7.29
N SER A 363 -3.58 -22.19 -8.46
CA SER A 363 -3.75 -23.64 -8.53
C SER A 363 -2.40 -24.35 -8.40
N GLU A 364 -2.33 -25.44 -7.64
CA GLU A 364 -1.12 -26.27 -7.54
C GLU A 364 -0.76 -26.95 -8.88
N LYS A 365 -1.68 -26.99 -9.85
CA LYS A 365 -1.46 -27.57 -11.18
C LYS A 365 -0.81 -26.59 -12.18
N GLU A 366 -0.99 -25.28 -11.99
CA GLU A 366 -0.40 -24.23 -12.83
C GLU A 366 1.05 -23.91 -12.47
N SER A 367 1.59 -24.44 -11.37
CA SER A 367 3.02 -24.28 -11.03
C SER A 367 3.96 -24.98 -12.01
N HIS A 368 3.44 -25.85 -12.88
CA HIS A 368 4.21 -26.60 -13.88
C HIS A 368 3.79 -26.37 -15.33
N LYS A 369 2.73 -25.59 -15.59
CA LYS A 369 2.25 -25.30 -16.94
C LYS A 369 1.67 -23.89 -17.00
N LEU A 370 2.50 -22.93 -17.42
CA LEU A 370 2.20 -21.74 -18.25
C LEU A 370 3.48 -20.95 -18.51
#